data_AF-A0A6S7LTD0-F1
#
_entry.id   AF-A0A6S7LTD0-F1
#
_cell.length_a   1.000
_cell.length_b   1.000
_cell.length_c   1.000
_cell.angle_alpha   90.00
_cell.angle_beta   90.00
_cell.angle_gamma   90.00
#
_symmetry.space_group_name_H-M   'P 1'
#
loop_
_entity.id
_entity.type
_entity.pdbx_description
1 polymer ?
#
loop_
_entity_poly.entity_id
_entity_poly.type
_entity_poly.pdbx_seq_one_letter_code
_entity_poly.pdbx_strand_id
1 'polypeptide(L)'
;KLRRRKAALDISSTWAEREKADIKIGLVRESMSPENSEDEPLAENDEADSDEEAPMPARKKSIVVSPLAWRSERFKEILVSLDRKWLRRCNERSRTMMKEKRVGPELNQPTPEGIPLWMRKRA
;
A
#
# COMPACT_ATOMS: atom_id res chain seq x y z
N LYS A 1 -6.99 1.66 -2.83
CA LYS A 1 -6.40 2.35 -1.64
C LYS A 1 -6.76 3.85 -1.50
N LEU A 2 -6.97 4.58 -2.60
CA LEU A 2 -7.13 6.04 -2.61
C LEU A 2 -8.20 6.61 -1.67
N ARG A 3 -9.44 6.09 -1.75
CA ARG A 3 -10.58 6.64 -1.01
C ARG A 3 -10.37 6.61 0.51
N ARG A 4 -9.73 5.54 1.02
CA ARG A 4 -9.43 5.36 2.45
C ARG A 4 -8.42 6.40 2.95
N ARG A 5 -7.33 6.58 2.20
CA ARG A 5 -6.29 7.58 2.53
C ARG A 5 -6.79 9.01 2.39
N LYS A 6 -7.63 9.32 1.39
CA LYS A 6 -8.31 10.62 1.26
C LYS A 6 -9.20 10.90 2.47
N ALA A 7 -10.08 9.96 2.85
CA ALA A 7 -10.92 10.11 4.02
C ALA A 7 -10.10 10.28 5.33
N ALA A 8 -9.00 9.53 5.48
CA ALA A 8 -8.10 9.69 6.62
C ALA A 8 -7.43 11.08 6.66
N LEU A 9 -7.05 11.62 5.49
CA LEU A 9 -6.42 12.93 5.33
C LEU A 9 -7.40 14.08 5.61
N ASP A 10 -8.62 13.99 5.08
CA ASP A 10 -9.65 15.03 5.25
C ASP A 10 -10.00 15.22 6.73
N ILE A 11 -10.16 14.13 7.46
CA ILE A 11 -10.50 14.12 8.89
C ILE A 11 -9.28 14.46 9.78
N SER A 12 -8.06 14.35 9.27
CA SER A 12 -6.85 14.58 10.06
C SER A 12 -6.58 16.07 10.26
N SER A 13 -6.40 16.51 11.50
CA SER A 13 -5.94 17.88 11.82
C SER A 13 -4.41 18.06 11.80
N THR A 14 -3.65 16.99 11.60
CA THR A 14 -2.18 16.98 11.69
C THR A 14 -1.47 17.79 10.60
N TRP A 15 -2.14 18.09 9.48
CA TRP A 15 -1.55 18.79 8.34
C TRP A 15 -2.36 20.04 8.02
N ALA A 16 -1.67 21.12 7.64
CA ALA A 16 -2.31 22.33 7.15
C ALA A 16 -3.05 22.06 5.82
N GLU A 17 -4.05 22.88 5.49
CA GLU A 17 -4.86 22.69 4.27
C GLU A 17 -4.03 22.69 2.99
N ARG A 18 -3.00 23.55 2.93
CA ARG A 18 -2.05 23.59 1.82
C ARG A 18 -1.28 22.27 1.67
N GLU A 19 -0.78 21.71 2.77
CA GLU A 19 -0.10 20.42 2.75
C GLU A 19 -1.06 19.26 2.42
N LYS A 20 -2.31 19.33 2.88
CA LYS A 20 -3.34 18.36 2.49
C LYS A 20 -3.60 18.39 0.98
N ALA A 21 -3.63 19.57 0.37
CA ALA A 21 -3.80 19.71 -1.08
C ALA A 21 -2.64 19.05 -1.84
N ASP A 22 -1.40 19.30 -1.43
CA ASP A 22 -0.22 18.63 -1.97
C ASP A 22 -0.34 17.11 -1.83
N ILE A 23 -0.65 16.60 -0.63
CA ILE A 23 -0.81 15.16 -0.36
C ILE A 23 -1.92 14.56 -1.24
N LYS A 24 -3.02 15.28 -1.50
CA LYS A 24 -4.08 14.81 -2.41
C LYS A 24 -3.58 14.62 -3.85
N ILE A 25 -2.71 15.51 -4.34
CA ILE A 25 -2.10 15.39 -5.67
C ILE A 25 -1.27 14.10 -5.75
N GLY A 26 -0.40 13.87 -4.76
CA GLY A 26 0.43 12.66 -4.67
C GLY A 26 -0.42 11.37 -4.58
N LEU A 27 -1.50 11.40 -3.79
CA LEU A 27 -2.42 10.27 -3.63
C LEU A 27 -3.14 9.90 -4.94
N VAL A 28 -3.67 10.88 -5.67
CA VAL A 28 -4.39 10.63 -6.94
C VAL A 28 -3.47 9.98 -7.98
N ARG A 29 -2.24 10.48 -8.10
CA ARG A 29 -1.25 9.91 -9.03
C ARG A 29 -0.76 8.53 -8.60
N GLU A 30 -0.67 8.26 -7.29
CA GLU A 30 -0.39 6.93 -6.77
C GLU A 30 -1.45 5.90 -7.18
N SER A 31 -2.73 6.28 -7.23
CA SER A 31 -3.82 5.38 -7.59
C SER A 31 -4.01 5.11 -9.09
N MET A 32 -3.24 5.80 -9.94
CA MET A 32 -3.23 5.58 -11.39
C MET A 32 -2.05 4.69 -11.82
N SER A 33 -1.20 4.26 -10.89
CA SER A 33 -0.24 3.17 -11.16
C SER A 33 -1.02 1.86 -11.24
N PRO A 34 -0.81 1.02 -12.28
CA PRO A 34 -1.54 -0.24 -12.41
C PRO A 34 -1.36 -1.04 -11.12
N GLU A 35 -2.49 -1.35 -10.48
CA GLU A 35 -2.53 -2.28 -9.36
C GLU A 35 -2.14 -3.66 -9.93
N ASN A 36 -0.84 -3.96 -10.04
CA ASN A 36 -0.32 -5.33 -10.09
C ASN A 36 -0.55 -5.96 -8.71
N SER A 37 -1.83 -6.10 -8.35
CA SER A 37 -2.25 -7.04 -7.32
C SER A 37 -2.32 -8.40 -8.02
N GLU A 38 -1.18 -8.89 -8.52
CA GLU A 38 -1.08 -10.29 -8.86
C GLU A 38 -1.31 -11.04 -7.54
N ASP A 39 -2.40 -11.81 -7.48
CA ASP A 39 -2.65 -12.77 -6.41
C ASP A 39 -1.57 -13.85 -6.58
N GLU A 40 -0.34 -13.58 -6.12
CA GLU A 40 0.73 -14.57 -6.14
C GLU A 40 0.39 -15.66 -5.12
N PRO A 41 0.26 -16.93 -5.55
CA PRO A 41 0.17 -18.04 -4.62
C PRO A 41 1.50 -18.13 -3.88
N LEU A 42 1.41 -18.16 -2.57
CA LEU A 42 2.49 -18.45 -1.64
C LEU A 42 3.18 -19.77 -2.06
N ALA A 43 4.30 -19.70 -2.78
CA ALA A 43 5.18 -20.85 -2.94
C ALA A 43 5.95 -21.02 -1.62
N GLU A 44 5.60 -22.06 -0.87
CA GLU A 44 6.42 -22.51 0.25
C GLU A 44 7.74 -23.04 -0.29
N ASN A 45 8.81 -22.68 0.41
CA ASN A 45 10.16 -23.19 0.19
C ASN A 45 10.12 -24.72 0.11
N ASP A 46 10.65 -25.23 -0.99
CA ASP A 46 10.74 -26.64 -1.31
C ASP A 46 11.87 -27.26 -0.48
N GLU A 47 11.57 -27.80 0.69
CA GLU A 47 12.44 -28.77 1.39
C GLU A 47 11.58 -29.86 2.04
N ALA A 48 11.67 -31.05 1.42
CA ALA A 48 11.47 -32.39 1.95
C ALA A 48 10.04 -32.90 2.27
N ASP A 49 9.54 -33.71 1.32
CA ASP A 49 9.18 -35.13 1.49
C ASP A 49 8.36 -35.52 2.74
N SER A 50 7.05 -35.73 2.55
CA SER A 50 6.33 -36.86 3.15
C SER A 50 4.91 -36.95 2.58
N ASP A 51 4.61 -38.16 2.09
CA ASP A 51 3.31 -38.71 1.72
C ASP A 51 2.27 -38.56 2.84
N GLU A 52 1.19 -37.79 2.61
CA GLU A 52 -0.13 -38.02 3.21
C GLU A 52 -1.21 -37.12 2.59
N GLU A 53 -2.29 -37.76 2.16
CA GLU A 53 -3.49 -37.19 1.53
C GLU A 53 -4.29 -36.34 2.54
N ALA A 54 -3.89 -35.08 2.74
CA ALA A 54 -4.68 -34.09 3.48
C ALA A 54 -5.33 -33.09 2.50
N PRO A 55 -6.59 -32.63 2.73
CA PRO A 55 -7.17 -31.58 1.90
C PRO A 55 -6.34 -30.30 2.10
N MET A 56 -5.47 -30.02 1.12
CA MET A 56 -4.57 -28.86 1.11
C MET A 56 -5.32 -27.61 1.60
N PRO A 57 -4.86 -26.93 2.67
CA PRO A 57 -5.53 -25.75 3.17
C PRO A 57 -5.59 -24.71 2.03
N ALA A 58 -6.80 -24.28 1.70
CA ALA A 58 -7.06 -23.35 0.60
C ALA A 58 -6.06 -22.18 0.64
N ARG A 59 -5.22 -22.09 -0.39
CA ARG A 59 -4.14 -21.08 -0.53
C ARG A 59 -4.71 -19.69 -0.25
N LYS A 60 -4.33 -19.09 0.89
CA LYS A 60 -4.82 -17.76 1.28
C LYS A 60 -4.27 -16.73 0.29
N LYS A 61 -5.16 -16.18 -0.54
CA LYS A 61 -4.82 -15.14 -1.52
C LYS A 61 -4.26 -13.90 -0.82
N SER A 62 -3.02 -13.53 -1.14
CA SER A 62 -2.34 -12.36 -0.58
C SER A 62 -2.21 -11.25 -1.62
N ILE A 63 -2.24 -9.99 -1.18
CA ILE A 63 -2.06 -8.83 -2.05
C ILE A 63 -0.59 -8.43 -2.04
N VAL A 64 0.08 -8.51 -3.19
CA VAL A 64 1.42 -7.94 -3.35
C VAL A 64 1.34 -6.42 -3.53
N VAL A 65 2.17 -5.69 -2.79
CA VAL A 65 2.25 -4.23 -2.82
C VAL A 65 3.66 -3.81 -3.19
N SER A 66 3.84 -3.40 -4.43
CA SER A 66 5.12 -2.86 -4.91
C SER A 66 5.30 -1.38 -4.55
N PRO A 67 6.41 -0.99 -3.90
CA PRO A 67 6.75 0.41 -3.66
C PRO A 67 7.10 1.12 -4.98
N LEU A 68 6.77 2.42 -5.10
CA LEU A 68 7.25 3.24 -6.23
C LEU A 68 8.60 3.89 -5.88
N ALA A 69 9.57 3.78 -6.79
CA ALA A 69 10.94 4.25 -6.58
C ALA A 69 11.06 5.78 -6.41
N TRP A 70 10.17 6.56 -7.05
CA TRP A 70 10.23 8.02 -7.00
C TRP A 70 9.84 8.65 -5.66
N ARG A 71 9.25 7.89 -4.73
CA ARG A 71 8.70 8.46 -3.49
C ARG A 71 9.81 8.84 -2.52
N SER A 72 9.77 10.08 -2.02
CA SER A 72 10.58 10.50 -0.88
C SER A 72 10.18 9.72 0.38
N GLU A 73 11.14 9.57 1.30
CA GLU A 73 10.92 8.90 2.58
C GLU A 73 9.82 9.58 3.41
N ARG A 74 9.85 10.92 3.46
CA ARG A 74 8.78 11.73 4.08
C ARG A 74 7.40 11.41 3.50
N PHE A 75 7.27 11.26 2.19
CA PHE A 75 5.98 10.93 1.58
C PHE A 75 5.55 9.49 1.92
N LYS A 76 6.49 8.53 1.96
CA LYS A 76 6.22 7.15 2.42
C LYS A 76 5.68 7.13 3.86
N GLU A 77 6.29 7.89 4.77
CA GLU A 77 5.83 8.00 6.16
C GLU A 77 4.42 8.56 6.30
N ILE A 78 4.09 9.58 5.49
CA ILE A 78 2.74 10.15 5.45
C ILE A 78 1.72 9.09 5.02
N LEU A 79 2.03 8.30 3.98
CA LEU A 79 1.15 7.22 3.53
C LEU A 79 0.93 6.17 4.63
N VAL A 80 2.00 5.78 5.33
CA VAL A 80 1.93 4.85 6.47
C VAL A 80 1.08 5.44 7.61
N SER A 81 1.25 6.72 7.92
CA SER A 81 0.47 7.44 8.93
C SER A 81 -1.02 7.47 8.59
N LEU A 82 -1.36 7.75 7.32
CA LEU A 82 -2.74 7.73 6.84
C LEU A 82 -3.36 6.34 6.92
N ASP A 83 -2.62 5.30 6.54
CA ASP A 83 -3.07 3.91 6.65
C ASP A 83 -3.30 3.52 8.12
N ARG A 84 -2.39 3.89 9.03
CA ARG A 84 -2.55 3.67 10.48
C ARG A 84 -3.77 4.41 11.03
N LYS A 85 -3.97 5.67 10.66
CA LYS A 85 -5.14 6.48 11.08
C LYS A 85 -6.44 5.85 10.61
N TRP A 86 -6.49 5.34 9.38
CA TRP A 86 -7.66 4.63 8.88
C TRP A 86 -7.88 3.31 9.62
N LEU A 87 -6.83 2.49 9.80
CA LEU A 87 -6.92 1.21 10.50
C LEU A 87 -7.39 1.36 11.95
N ARG A 88 -6.97 2.41 12.65
CA ARG A 88 -7.45 2.73 14.02
C ARG A 88 -8.96 2.91 14.07
N ARG A 89 -9.57 3.45 13.01
CA ARG A 89 -11.03 3.65 12.92
C ARG A 89 -11.78 2.43 12.37
N CYS A 90 -11.09 1.46 11.78
CA CYS A 90 -11.73 0.23 11.35
C CYS A 90 -12.05 -0.66 12.54
N ASN A 91 -13.32 -1.10 12.60
CA ASN A 91 -13.79 -2.11 13.54
C ASN A 91 -13.05 -3.44 13.32
N GLU A 92 -12.96 -4.25 14.37
CA GLU A 92 -12.25 -5.53 14.38
C GLU A 92 -12.73 -6.48 13.26
N ARG A 93 -14.04 -6.58 13.04
CA ARG A 93 -14.64 -7.33 11.91
C ARG A 93 -14.15 -6.88 10.54
N SER A 94 -13.87 -5.58 10.37
CA SER A 94 -13.32 -5.07 9.11
C SER A 94 -11.83 -5.38 8.97
N ARG A 95 -11.10 -5.52 10.08
CA ARG A 95 -9.67 -5.88 10.07
C ARG A 95 -9.47 -7.35 9.70
N THR A 96 -10.28 -8.25 10.25
CA THR A 96 -10.19 -9.71 9.98
C THR A 96 -10.54 -10.07 8.53
N MET A 97 -11.36 -9.26 7.86
CA MET A 97 -11.73 -9.45 6.45
C MET A 97 -10.70 -8.86 5.47
N MET A 98 -9.59 -8.25 5.94
CA MET A 98 -8.55 -7.76 5.03
C MET A 98 -7.62 -8.90 4.62
N LYS A 99 -7.40 -9.05 3.30
CA LYS A 99 -6.34 -9.93 2.78
C LYS A 99 -4.98 -9.54 3.35
N GLU A 100 -4.18 -10.54 3.64
CA GLU A 100 -2.77 -10.38 4.01
C GLU A 100 -2.01 -9.69 2.86
N LYS A 101 -1.02 -8.86 3.20
CA LYS A 101 -0.26 -8.07 2.23
C LYS A 101 1.20 -8.46 2.28
N ARG A 102 1.81 -8.59 1.11
CA ARG A 102 3.24 -8.78 0.94
C ARG A 102 3.85 -7.57 0.25
N VAL A 103 5.09 -7.25 0.59
CA VAL A 103 5.84 -6.20 -0.12
C VAL A 103 6.43 -6.84 -1.37
N GLY A 104 6.04 -6.33 -2.53
CA GLY A 104 6.57 -6.74 -3.83
C GLY A 104 7.84 -5.98 -4.20
N PRO A 105 8.45 -6.32 -5.35
CA PRO A 105 9.62 -5.62 -5.87
C PRO A 105 9.31 -4.13 -6.12
N GLU A 106 10.33 -3.28 -6.00
CA GLU A 106 10.19 -1.86 -6.29
C GLU A 106 9.90 -1.62 -7.78
N LEU A 107 8.89 -0.79 -8.05
CA LEU A 107 8.54 -0.37 -9.41
C LEU A 107 9.33 0.87 -9.79
N ASN A 108 10.15 0.72 -10.84
CA ASN A 108 10.87 1.80 -11.50
C ASN A 108 9.94 2.55 -12.45
N GLN A 109 8.96 3.27 -11.88
CA GLN A 109 8.15 4.22 -12.64
C GLN A 109 8.75 5.63 -12.56
N PRO A 110 8.72 6.40 -13.67
CA PRO A 110 9.14 7.78 -13.66
C PRO A 110 8.27 8.59 -12.71
N THR A 111 8.85 9.66 -12.17
CA THR A 111 8.11 10.57 -11.29
C THR A 111 7.01 11.27 -12.09
N PRO A 112 5.73 11.18 -11.67
CA PRO A 112 4.65 11.86 -12.37
C PRO A 112 4.83 13.39 -12.41
N GLU A 113 4.42 14.00 -13.53
CA GLU A 113 4.40 15.45 -13.69
C GLU A 113 3.46 16.13 -12.68
N GLY A 114 3.86 17.32 -12.22
CA GLY A 114 3.08 18.11 -11.24
C GLY A 114 3.15 17.63 -9.79
N ILE A 115 3.93 16.59 -9.46
CA ILE A 115 4.13 16.18 -8.06
C ILE A 115 5.03 17.19 -7.34
N PRO A 116 4.69 17.64 -6.11
CA PRO A 116 5.55 18.50 -5.30
C PRO A 116 6.96 17.94 -5.11
N LEU A 117 7.99 18.80 -5.20
CA LEU A 117 9.40 18.38 -5.14
C LEU A 117 9.75 17.58 -3.89
N TRP A 118 9.16 17.94 -2.75
CA TRP A 118 9.40 17.27 -1.47
C TRP A 118 8.88 15.82 -1.42
N MET A 119 7.96 15.44 -2.32
CA MET A 119 7.46 14.07 -2.44
C MET A 119 8.33 13.17 -3.31
N ARG A 120 9.27 13.77 -4.03
CA ARG A 120 10.18 13.08 -4.93
C ARG A 120 11.44 12.72 -4.16
N LYS A 121 11.96 11.52 -4.34
CA LYS A 121 13.30 11.17 -3.90
C LYS A 121 14.26 12.12 -4.61
N ARG A 122 15.10 12.86 -3.86
CA ARG A 122 16.19 13.61 -4.49
C ARG A 122 17.11 12.59 -5.17
N ALA A 123 17.30 12.77 -6.47
CA ALA A 123 18.30 12.03 -7.23
C ALA A 123 19.70 12.42 -6.75
#